data_AF-A0A4T0BND7-F1
#
_entry.id   AF-A0A4T0BND7-F1
#
_cell.length_a   1.000
_cell.length_b   1.000
_cell.length_c   1.000
_cell.angle_alpha   90.00
_cell.angle_beta   90.00
_cell.angle_gamma   90.00
#
_symmetry.space_group_name_H-M   'P 1'
#
loop_
_entity.id
_entity.type
_entity.pdbx_description
1 polymer ?
#
loop_
_entity_poly.entity_id
_entity_poly.type
_entity_poly.pdbx_seq_one_letter_code
_entity_poly.pdbx_strand_id
1 'polypeptide(L)'
;SDLRVLLEELSLEDSYGLDRGEFGGGGEDEYEEGMEGIPLTDEDGAALFCDMLEDQHISPYIPWETLISDGRIIDDSRYTALPTTKRRKEVWGDWTRAKIAQLREQKAKQEKLDPRIPYLALLSEKATPKLYWPEFRRKYKKEDAMRDAKLSDKDREKLYREHITRLKLSSSQLKSDLISLLKSLPLKHLNKDTRLESLPNDLLTDVRFISLPPKARDDLLEAHISTLAPAPDEEEAATEEERAEQEKRANERRRREQALREREQKVEEEKRKRERELAFGRGRLGEAERELEMAMKVGRSGLRAQIDEAKENEGEQ
;
A
#
# COMPACT_ATOMS: atom_id res chain seq x y z
N SER A 1 -43.66 -25.45 46.24
CA SER A 1 -44.07 -25.00 44.91
C SER A 1 -45.07 -23.87 45.06
N ASP A 2 -44.85 -22.80 44.31
CA ASP A 2 -45.90 -22.03 43.61
C ASP A 2 -46.51 -20.76 44.19
N LEU A 3 -46.01 -20.12 45.27
CA LEU A 3 -46.51 -18.77 45.62
C LEU A 3 -45.45 -17.77 46.14
N ARG A 4 -44.16 -18.00 45.90
CA ARG A 4 -43.10 -17.02 46.21
C ARG A 4 -42.21 -16.62 45.04
N VAL A 5 -42.33 -17.29 43.89
CA VAL A 5 -41.60 -16.90 42.68
C VAL A 5 -42.45 -16.00 41.76
N LEU A 6 -43.77 -16.01 41.93
CA LEU A 6 -44.72 -15.28 41.06
C LEU A 6 -45.05 -13.83 41.50
N LEU A 7 -44.49 -13.34 42.61
CA LEU A 7 -44.74 -11.97 43.09
C LEU A 7 -43.51 -11.04 43.01
N GLU A 8 -42.35 -11.57 42.63
CA GLU A 8 -41.11 -10.79 42.50
C GLU A 8 -40.77 -10.49 41.03
N GLU A 9 -41.48 -11.11 40.08
CA GLU A 9 -41.34 -10.85 38.63
C GLU A 9 -42.28 -9.74 38.09
N LEU A 10 -43.18 -9.18 38.91
CA LEU A 10 -44.20 -8.20 38.47
C LEU A 10 -44.06 -6.79 39.08
N SER A 11 -42.90 -6.43 39.65
CA SER A 11 -42.69 -5.05 40.15
C SER A 11 -41.40 -4.38 39.67
N LEU A 12 -40.69 -4.99 38.71
CA LEU A 12 -39.49 -4.40 38.11
C LEU A 12 -39.63 -4.13 36.60
N GLU A 13 -40.87 -4.10 36.08
CA GLU A 13 -41.15 -3.71 34.69
C GLU A 13 -41.76 -2.30 34.55
N ASP A 14 -41.98 -1.56 35.65
CA ASP A 14 -42.72 -0.29 35.64
C ASP A 14 -41.97 0.93 36.20
N SER A 15 -40.63 0.95 36.16
CA SER A 15 -39.89 2.20 36.49
C SER A 15 -38.71 2.55 35.57
N TYR A 16 -38.63 1.93 34.40
CA TYR A 16 -37.83 2.46 33.28
C TYR A 16 -38.76 2.70 32.10
N GLY A 17 -39.67 3.66 32.26
CA GLY A 17 -40.32 4.36 31.16
C GLY A 17 -39.29 5.19 30.39
N LEU A 18 -38.34 4.53 29.74
CA LEU A 18 -37.58 5.11 28.65
C LEU A 18 -38.51 5.03 27.43
N ASP A 19 -39.31 6.07 27.28
CA ASP A 19 -40.01 6.37 26.05
C ASP A 19 -39.00 6.32 24.90
N ARG A 20 -39.10 5.28 24.07
CA ARG A 20 -38.31 5.07 22.87
C ARG A 20 -38.86 5.97 21.77
N GLY A 21 -38.86 7.27 22.02
CA GLY A 21 -39.64 8.23 21.23
C GLY A 21 -39.15 9.67 21.21
N GLU A 22 -38.14 10.05 22.01
CA GLU A 22 -37.77 11.48 22.12
C GLU A 22 -36.25 11.72 22.02
N PHE A 23 -35.68 11.34 20.87
CA PHE A 23 -34.46 11.96 20.36
C PHE A 23 -34.81 12.73 19.09
N GLY A 24 -34.84 14.06 19.20
CA GLY A 24 -34.45 14.96 18.13
C GLY A 24 -35.40 15.14 16.95
N GLY A 25 -36.60 15.66 17.19
CA GLY A 25 -37.35 16.42 16.18
C GLY A 25 -36.85 17.87 16.11
N GLY A 26 -35.59 18.06 15.72
CA GLY A 26 -35.03 19.38 15.40
C GLY A 26 -35.16 19.62 13.90
N GLY A 27 -35.85 20.70 13.53
CA GLY A 27 -36.30 21.01 12.18
C GLY A 27 -35.29 20.78 11.07
N GLU A 28 -35.79 20.14 10.01
CA GLU A 28 -35.40 20.40 8.63
C GLU A 28 -35.36 21.92 8.44
N ASP A 29 -34.17 22.51 8.28
CA ASP A 29 -33.88 23.80 7.63
C ASP A 29 -32.53 24.36 8.13
N GLU A 30 -31.42 23.68 7.80
CA GLU A 30 -30.12 24.32 7.46
C GLU A 30 -29.14 23.25 6.99
N TYR A 31 -29.45 22.62 5.85
CA TYR A 31 -28.37 22.13 5.00
C TYR A 31 -27.72 23.38 4.42
N GLU A 32 -26.75 23.94 5.14
CA GLU A 32 -25.97 25.08 4.69
C GLU A 32 -25.30 24.68 3.36
N GLU A 33 -25.93 25.19 2.30
CA GLU A 33 -25.68 24.93 0.90
C GLU A 33 -24.34 25.57 0.52
N GLY A 34 -23.26 24.91 0.95
CA GLY A 34 -21.86 25.33 0.73
C GLY A 34 -20.91 24.15 0.54
N MET A 35 -21.42 22.96 0.25
CA MET A 35 -20.65 21.71 0.24
C MET A 35 -20.45 21.14 -1.17
N GLU A 36 -19.74 21.87 -2.04
CA GLU A 36 -19.16 21.29 -3.27
C GLU A 36 -17.62 21.32 -3.20
N GLY A 37 -17.07 20.76 -2.11
CA GLY A 37 -15.82 20.04 -2.25
C GLY A 37 -16.18 18.68 -2.86
N ILE A 38 -15.80 18.44 -4.12
CA ILE A 38 -16.15 17.20 -4.84
C ILE A 38 -15.88 16.00 -3.93
N PRO A 39 -16.89 15.20 -3.57
CA PRO A 39 -16.67 14.02 -2.76
C PRO A 39 -15.69 13.11 -3.49
N LEU A 40 -14.67 12.62 -2.79
CA LEU A 40 -13.71 11.67 -3.36
C LEU A 40 -14.51 10.48 -3.91
N THR A 41 -14.56 10.37 -5.22
CA THR A 41 -15.28 9.28 -5.88
C THR A 41 -14.56 7.96 -5.62
N ASP A 42 -15.26 6.83 -5.69
CA ASP A 42 -14.61 5.52 -5.53
C ASP A 42 -13.52 5.29 -6.60
N GLU A 43 -13.72 5.85 -7.80
CA GLU A 43 -12.75 5.81 -8.89
C GLU A 43 -11.50 6.66 -8.58
N ASP A 44 -11.68 7.88 -8.06
CA ASP A 44 -10.57 8.73 -7.61
C ASP A 44 -9.78 8.09 -6.46
N GLY A 45 -10.49 7.44 -5.53
CA GLY A 45 -9.87 6.67 -4.45
C GLY A 45 -9.08 5.47 -4.97
N ALA A 46 -9.58 4.76 -5.98
CA ALA A 46 -8.87 3.66 -6.63
C ALA A 46 -7.63 4.15 -7.39
N ALA A 47 -7.71 5.30 -8.06
CA ALA A 47 -6.57 5.92 -8.73
C ALA A 47 -5.49 6.35 -7.74
N LEU A 48 -5.86 7.02 -6.62
CA LEU A 48 -4.93 7.36 -5.55
C LEU A 48 -4.23 6.14 -4.96
N PHE A 49 -4.97 5.05 -4.78
CA PHE A 49 -4.41 3.80 -4.29
C PHE A 49 -3.42 3.21 -5.30
N CYS A 50 -3.74 3.20 -6.59
CA CYS A 50 -2.81 2.76 -7.64
C CYS A 50 -1.54 3.64 -7.69
N ASP A 51 -1.71 4.96 -7.58
CA ASP A 51 -0.63 5.94 -7.58
C ASP A 51 0.33 5.70 -6.41
N MET A 52 -0.22 5.45 -5.22
CA MET A 52 0.55 5.05 -4.05
C MET A 52 1.37 3.77 -4.31
N LEU A 53 0.78 2.75 -4.95
CA LEU A 53 1.52 1.52 -5.28
C LEU A 53 2.69 1.80 -6.24
N GLU A 54 2.53 2.74 -7.17
CA GLU A 54 3.59 3.13 -8.09
C GLU A 54 4.70 3.93 -7.41
N ASP A 55 4.36 4.87 -6.53
CA ASP A 55 5.30 5.71 -5.80
C ASP A 55 6.11 4.93 -4.76
N GLN A 56 5.47 3.93 -4.12
CA GLN A 56 6.14 3.02 -3.19
C GLN A 56 6.92 1.91 -3.91
N HIS A 57 7.00 1.96 -5.25
CA HIS A 57 7.68 1.00 -6.11
C HIS A 57 7.29 -0.47 -5.82
N ILE A 58 6.00 -0.71 -5.57
CA ILE A 58 5.51 -2.06 -5.27
C ILE A 58 5.61 -2.94 -6.52
N SER A 59 6.23 -4.11 -6.40
CA SER A 59 6.30 -5.08 -7.49
C SER A 59 4.94 -5.76 -7.67
N PRO A 60 4.41 -5.86 -8.91
CA PRO A 60 3.11 -6.48 -9.16
C PRO A 60 3.11 -8.01 -8.98
N TYR A 61 4.27 -8.60 -8.72
CA TYR A 61 4.44 -10.04 -8.46
C TYR A 61 4.39 -10.39 -6.97
N ILE A 62 4.38 -9.41 -6.08
CA ILE A 62 4.28 -9.63 -4.63
C ILE A 62 2.84 -9.97 -4.26
N PRO A 63 2.56 -11.09 -3.55
CA PRO A 63 1.22 -11.41 -3.10
C PRO A 63 0.64 -10.37 -2.14
N TRP A 64 -0.68 -10.16 -2.19
CA TRP A 64 -1.40 -9.23 -1.31
C TRP A 64 -1.07 -9.43 0.17
N GLU A 65 -1.04 -10.67 0.65
CA GLU A 65 -0.80 -10.97 2.07
C GLU A 65 0.60 -10.53 2.52
N THR A 66 1.61 -10.69 1.65
CA THR A 66 2.99 -10.23 1.90
C THR A 66 3.08 -8.70 1.88
N LEU A 67 2.38 -8.07 0.93
CA LEU A 67 2.33 -6.61 0.83
C LEU A 67 1.74 -5.97 2.10
N ILE A 68 0.70 -6.59 2.68
CA ILE A 68 0.09 -6.12 3.93
C ILE A 68 0.98 -6.40 5.13
N SER A 69 1.65 -7.56 5.19
CA SER A 69 2.56 -7.87 6.30
C SER A 69 3.77 -6.94 6.36
N ASP A 70 4.24 -6.46 5.21
CA ASP A 70 5.38 -5.55 5.12
C ASP A 70 5.07 -4.15 5.68
N GLY A 71 3.78 -3.80 5.88
CA GLY A 71 3.33 -2.56 6.53
C GLY A 71 3.53 -1.28 5.72
N ARG A 72 4.40 -1.28 4.71
CA ARG A 72 4.80 -0.09 3.92
C ARG A 72 3.64 0.70 3.35
N ILE A 73 2.60 0.01 2.88
CA ILE A 73 1.44 0.66 2.29
C ILE A 73 0.41 1.10 3.33
N ILE A 74 0.48 0.64 4.58
CA ILE A 74 -0.51 0.93 5.62
C ILE A 74 -0.26 2.32 6.24
N ASP A 75 1.01 2.71 6.31
CA ASP A 75 1.44 3.99 6.88
C ASP A 75 1.14 5.19 5.97
N ASP A 76 0.84 4.97 4.69
CA ASP A 76 0.50 6.01 3.72
C ASP A 76 -1.00 6.40 3.84
N SER A 77 -1.29 7.69 3.93
CA SER A 77 -2.67 8.16 4.14
C SER A 77 -3.61 7.78 2.98
N ARG A 78 -3.06 7.64 1.77
CA ARG A 78 -3.79 7.19 0.55
C ARG A 78 -4.29 5.75 0.66
N TYR A 79 -3.77 4.94 1.57
CA TYR A 79 -4.30 3.60 1.86
C TYR A 79 -5.76 3.63 2.32
N THR A 80 -6.12 4.67 3.07
CA THR A 80 -7.46 4.85 3.63
C THR A 80 -8.44 5.52 2.65
N ALA A 81 -7.96 5.94 1.47
CA ALA A 81 -8.80 6.50 0.41
C ALA A 81 -9.93 5.54 0.04
N LEU A 82 -9.61 4.25 -0.09
CA LEU A 82 -10.60 3.17 -0.24
C LEU A 82 -11.14 2.73 1.14
N PRO A 83 -12.47 2.63 1.33
CA PRO A 83 -13.06 2.43 2.64
C PRO A 83 -12.91 0.99 3.17
N THR A 84 -12.88 -0.02 2.29
CA THR A 84 -12.90 -1.44 2.69
C THR A 84 -11.66 -2.19 2.21
N THR A 85 -11.18 -3.14 3.03
CA THR A 85 -10.07 -4.02 2.67
C THR A 85 -10.40 -4.90 1.45
N LYS A 86 -11.68 -5.27 1.26
CA LYS A 86 -12.14 -5.98 0.06
C LYS A 86 -11.92 -5.14 -1.19
N ARG A 87 -12.34 -3.87 -1.19
CA ARG A 87 -12.15 -2.96 -2.32
C ARG A 87 -10.68 -2.73 -2.62
N ARG A 88 -9.83 -2.55 -1.59
CA ARG A 88 -8.38 -2.42 -1.75
C ARG A 88 -7.77 -3.65 -2.46
N LYS A 89 -8.17 -4.86 -2.06
CA LYS A 89 -7.70 -6.11 -2.68
C LYS A 89 -8.17 -6.28 -4.12
N GLU A 90 -9.40 -5.84 -4.44
CA GLU A 90 -9.92 -5.82 -5.82
C GLU A 90 -9.12 -4.86 -6.71
N VAL A 91 -8.98 -3.59 -6.29
CA VAL A 91 -8.22 -2.56 -7.03
C VAL A 91 -6.76 -2.98 -7.20
N TRP A 92 -6.13 -3.51 -6.16
CA TRP A 92 -4.78 -4.10 -6.26
C TRP A 92 -4.72 -5.24 -7.28
N GLY A 93 -5.74 -6.12 -7.30
CA GLY A 93 -5.83 -7.22 -8.25
C GLY A 93 -5.98 -6.75 -9.70
N ASP A 94 -6.78 -5.71 -9.95
CA ASP A 94 -6.93 -5.10 -11.27
C ASP A 94 -5.64 -4.41 -11.72
N TRP A 95 -5.04 -3.61 -10.83
CA TRP A 95 -3.78 -2.93 -11.08
C TRP A 95 -2.64 -3.91 -11.38
N THR A 96 -2.48 -4.98 -10.59
CA THR A 96 -1.44 -5.99 -10.84
C THR A 96 -1.62 -6.68 -12.19
N ARG A 97 -2.86 -7.05 -12.56
CA ARG A 97 -3.15 -7.62 -13.89
C ARG A 97 -2.79 -6.67 -15.02
N ALA A 98 -3.23 -5.41 -14.93
CA ALA A 98 -2.92 -4.40 -15.92
C ALA A 98 -1.42 -4.15 -16.03
N LYS A 99 -0.72 -4.04 -14.88
CA LYS A 99 0.71 -3.81 -14.83
C LYS A 99 1.52 -4.97 -15.39
N ILE A 100 1.16 -6.21 -15.07
CA ILE A 100 1.81 -7.40 -15.63
C ILE A 100 1.61 -7.46 -17.14
N ALA A 101 0.42 -7.12 -17.65
CA ALA A 101 0.17 -7.04 -19.09
C ALA A 101 1.06 -5.98 -19.76
N GLN A 102 1.14 -4.78 -19.18
CA GLN A 102 2.01 -3.70 -19.65
C GLN A 102 3.49 -4.13 -19.68
N LEU A 103 3.98 -4.74 -18.60
CA LEU A 103 5.37 -5.22 -18.51
C LEU A 103 5.66 -6.33 -19.53
N ARG A 104 4.72 -7.23 -19.78
CA ARG A 104 4.84 -8.25 -20.84
C ARG A 104 4.94 -7.62 -22.22
N GLU A 105 4.12 -6.62 -22.50
CA GLU A 105 4.17 -5.90 -23.77
C GLU A 105 5.50 -5.16 -23.94
N GLN A 106 6.00 -4.49 -22.89
CA GLN A 106 7.30 -3.84 -22.90
C GLN A 106 8.43 -4.84 -23.18
N LYS A 107 8.45 -5.98 -22.48
CA LYS A 107 9.45 -7.04 -22.73
C LYS A 107 9.37 -7.57 -24.16
N ALA A 108 8.17 -7.83 -24.67
CA ALA A 108 7.99 -8.26 -26.06
C ALA A 108 8.47 -7.21 -27.08
N LYS A 109 8.32 -5.91 -26.78
CA LYS A 109 8.90 -4.82 -27.59
C LYS A 109 10.42 -4.84 -27.53
N GLN A 110 11.01 -4.96 -26.34
CA GLN A 110 12.47 -5.02 -26.16
C GLN A 110 13.08 -6.23 -26.88
N GLU A 111 12.48 -7.41 -26.75
CA GLU A 111 12.93 -8.63 -27.44
C GLU A 111 12.86 -8.50 -28.97
N LYS A 112 11.87 -7.76 -29.50
CA LYS A 112 11.80 -7.47 -30.95
C LYS A 112 12.88 -6.50 -31.41
N LEU A 113 13.28 -5.56 -30.54
CA LEU A 113 14.30 -4.57 -30.82
C LEU A 113 15.69 -5.20 -30.86
N ASP A 114 16.06 -5.99 -29.84
CA ASP A 114 17.37 -6.65 -29.79
C ASP A 114 17.26 -8.18 -29.59
N PRO A 115 17.66 -8.99 -30.60
CA PRO A 115 17.62 -10.46 -30.53
C PRO A 115 18.62 -11.05 -29.51
N ARG A 116 19.57 -10.26 -28.99
CA ARG A 116 20.52 -10.71 -27.97
C ARG A 116 19.85 -10.90 -26.61
N ILE A 117 18.82 -10.13 -26.29
CA ILE A 117 18.10 -10.19 -25.00
C ILE A 117 17.56 -11.61 -24.73
N PRO A 118 16.72 -12.20 -25.60
CA PRO A 118 16.21 -13.55 -25.36
C PRO A 118 17.32 -14.61 -25.38
N TYR A 119 18.38 -14.39 -26.17
CA TYR A 119 19.52 -15.31 -26.21
C TYR A 119 20.34 -15.30 -24.90
N LEU A 120 20.62 -14.12 -24.34
CA LEU A 120 21.33 -13.99 -23.06
C LEU A 120 20.49 -14.52 -21.89
N ALA A 121 19.16 -14.34 -21.94
CA ALA A 121 18.26 -14.99 -20.98
C ALA A 121 18.38 -16.53 -21.04
N LEU A 122 18.37 -17.11 -22.24
CA LEU A 122 18.60 -18.55 -22.44
C LEU A 122 19.98 -18.99 -21.90
N LEU A 123 21.03 -18.20 -22.14
CA LEU A 123 22.36 -18.49 -21.58
C LEU A 123 22.35 -18.48 -20.07
N SER A 124 21.74 -17.48 -19.43
CA SER A 124 21.67 -17.37 -17.97
C SER A 124 21.03 -18.59 -17.31
N GLU A 125 20.04 -19.20 -17.97
CA GLU A 125 19.29 -20.33 -17.42
C GLU A 125 19.93 -21.69 -17.75
N LYS A 126 20.45 -21.85 -18.97
CA LYS A 126 20.83 -23.18 -19.50
C LYS A 126 22.33 -23.35 -19.72
N ALA A 127 23.11 -22.28 -19.79
CA ALA A 127 24.55 -22.39 -20.03
C ALA A 127 25.25 -22.89 -18.77
N THR A 128 26.14 -23.86 -18.96
CA THR A 128 26.97 -24.38 -17.87
C THR A 128 28.41 -24.53 -18.35
N PRO A 129 29.41 -24.36 -17.48
CA PRO A 129 30.83 -24.50 -17.86
C PRO A 129 31.23 -25.90 -18.36
N LYS A 130 30.35 -26.90 -18.20
CA LYS A 130 30.59 -28.30 -18.58
C LYS A 130 30.21 -28.60 -20.03
N LEU A 131 29.36 -27.78 -20.62
CA LEU A 131 28.87 -27.99 -21.97
C LEU A 131 29.75 -27.18 -22.94
N TYR A 132 30.08 -27.74 -24.09
CA TYR A 132 30.74 -26.98 -25.15
C TYR A 132 29.71 -26.39 -26.11
N TRP A 133 30.10 -25.33 -26.83
CA TRP A 133 29.20 -24.63 -27.77
C TRP A 133 28.46 -25.57 -28.75
N PRO A 134 29.11 -26.54 -29.43
CA PRO A 134 28.41 -27.45 -30.34
C PRO A 134 27.33 -28.28 -29.65
N GLU A 135 27.56 -28.69 -28.41
CA GLU A 135 26.61 -29.48 -27.61
C GLU A 135 25.45 -28.62 -27.11
N PHE A 136 25.75 -27.41 -26.63
CA PHE A 136 24.74 -26.42 -26.25
C PHE A 136 23.83 -26.12 -27.44
N ARG A 137 24.43 -25.81 -28.59
CA ARG A 137 23.71 -25.54 -29.83
C ARG A 137 22.84 -26.74 -30.23
N ARG A 138 23.36 -27.97 -30.18
CA ARG A 138 22.58 -29.17 -30.53
C ARG A 138 21.38 -29.37 -29.60
N LYS A 139 21.59 -29.17 -28.29
CA LYS A 139 20.58 -29.39 -27.25
C LYS A 139 19.46 -28.35 -27.31
N TYR A 140 19.80 -27.08 -27.50
CA TYR A 140 18.87 -25.95 -27.43
C TYR A 140 18.49 -25.38 -28.80
N LYS A 141 18.77 -26.09 -29.91
CA LYS A 141 18.45 -25.63 -31.28
C LYS A 141 16.97 -25.26 -31.49
N LYS A 142 16.06 -25.88 -30.74
CA LYS A 142 14.61 -25.69 -30.86
C LYS A 142 14.08 -24.48 -30.09
N GLU A 143 14.88 -23.91 -29.19
CA GLU A 143 14.49 -22.73 -28.41
C GLU A 143 14.32 -21.53 -29.34
N ASP A 144 13.31 -20.68 -29.08
CA ASP A 144 13.00 -19.55 -29.95
C ASP A 144 14.17 -18.57 -30.07
N ALA A 145 14.92 -18.35 -28.97
CA ALA A 145 16.12 -17.52 -28.96
C ALA A 145 17.26 -18.04 -29.88
N MET A 146 17.29 -19.35 -30.17
CA MET A 146 18.25 -19.97 -31.09
C MET A 146 17.78 -19.95 -32.55
N ARG A 147 16.48 -19.69 -32.78
CA ARG A 147 15.87 -19.66 -34.13
C ARG A 147 15.85 -18.27 -34.75
N ASP A 148 16.16 -17.23 -33.99
CA ASP A 148 16.16 -15.85 -34.49
C ASP A 148 17.17 -15.67 -35.64
N ALA A 149 16.72 -15.20 -36.80
CA ALA A 149 17.60 -15.01 -37.95
C ALA A 149 18.53 -13.79 -37.83
N LYS A 150 18.23 -12.84 -36.93
CA LYS A 150 18.98 -11.59 -36.78
C LYS A 150 20.31 -11.77 -36.06
N LEU A 151 20.46 -12.82 -35.26
CA LEU A 151 21.69 -13.11 -34.52
C LEU A 151 22.46 -14.24 -35.20
N SER A 152 23.67 -13.93 -35.69
CA SER A 152 24.50 -14.92 -36.39
C SER A 152 25.01 -16.00 -35.42
N ASP A 153 25.25 -17.21 -35.92
CA ASP A 153 25.83 -18.28 -35.08
C ASP A 153 27.22 -17.94 -34.54
N LYS A 154 27.97 -17.10 -35.26
CA LYS A 154 29.29 -16.61 -34.82
C LYS A 154 29.15 -15.69 -33.61
N ASP A 155 28.16 -14.80 -33.62
CA ASP A 155 27.90 -13.89 -32.50
C ASP A 155 27.35 -14.64 -31.29
N ARG A 156 26.45 -15.61 -31.52
CA ARG A 156 25.99 -16.52 -30.46
C ARG A 156 27.15 -17.26 -29.80
N GLU A 157 28.01 -17.87 -30.59
CA GLU A 157 29.18 -18.59 -30.07
C GLU A 157 30.11 -17.68 -29.27
N LYS A 158 30.32 -16.44 -29.75
CA LYS A 158 31.13 -15.45 -29.05
C LYS A 158 30.54 -15.13 -27.67
N LEU A 159 29.26 -14.78 -27.61
CA LEU A 159 28.55 -14.47 -26.36
C LEU A 159 28.54 -15.69 -25.41
N TYR A 160 28.33 -16.89 -25.95
CA TYR A 160 28.40 -18.14 -25.18
C TYR A 160 29.77 -18.32 -24.52
N ARG A 161 30.85 -18.25 -25.31
CA ARG A 161 32.22 -18.44 -24.82
C ARG A 161 32.60 -17.37 -23.80
N GLU A 162 32.19 -16.12 -24.04
CA GLU A 162 32.38 -15.03 -23.10
C GLU A 162 31.68 -15.30 -21.77
N HIS A 163 30.40 -15.67 -21.81
CA HIS A 163 29.63 -16.01 -20.60
C HIS A 163 30.26 -17.17 -19.83
N ILE A 164 30.65 -18.26 -20.50
CA ILE A 164 31.31 -19.41 -19.87
C ILE A 164 32.66 -19.02 -19.24
N THR A 165 33.42 -18.13 -19.89
CA THR A 165 34.66 -17.60 -19.31
C THR A 165 34.37 -16.79 -18.05
N ARG A 166 33.32 -15.94 -18.06
CA ARG A 166 32.93 -15.17 -16.88
C ARG A 166 32.47 -16.05 -15.71
N LEU A 167 31.76 -17.14 -15.97
CA LEU A 167 31.35 -18.09 -14.92
C LEU A 167 32.53 -18.73 -14.16
N LYS A 168 33.76 -18.64 -14.69
CA LYS A 168 34.98 -19.12 -14.02
C LYS A 168 35.64 -18.06 -13.13
N LEU A 169 35.19 -16.81 -13.21
CA LEU A 169 35.71 -15.72 -12.37
C LEU A 169 35.20 -15.83 -10.95
N SER A 170 35.91 -15.19 -10.01
CA SER A 170 35.46 -15.12 -8.62
C SER A 170 34.18 -14.28 -8.48
N SER A 171 33.35 -14.60 -7.49
CA SER A 171 32.15 -13.80 -7.20
C SER A 171 32.47 -12.32 -6.98
N SER A 172 33.60 -12.00 -6.32
CA SER A 172 34.01 -10.61 -6.09
C SER A 172 34.26 -9.84 -7.39
N GLN A 173 34.94 -10.46 -8.35
CA GLN A 173 35.21 -9.85 -9.67
C GLN A 173 33.91 -9.66 -10.46
N LEU A 174 33.02 -10.65 -10.44
CA LEU A 174 31.73 -10.54 -11.13
C LEU A 174 30.89 -9.39 -10.59
N LYS A 175 30.90 -9.19 -9.26
CA LYS A 175 30.22 -8.06 -8.61
C LYS A 175 30.85 -6.72 -8.97
N SER A 176 32.18 -6.60 -8.94
CA SER A 176 32.86 -5.36 -9.32
C SER A 176 32.64 -4.97 -10.77
N ASP A 177 32.64 -5.95 -11.67
CA ASP A 177 32.37 -5.74 -13.10
C ASP A 177 30.94 -5.26 -13.34
N LEU A 178 29.95 -5.85 -12.65
CA LEU A 178 28.56 -5.42 -12.74
C LEU A 178 28.41 -3.99 -12.21
N ILE A 179 28.98 -3.66 -11.06
CA ILE A 179 28.97 -2.29 -10.52
C ILE A 179 29.62 -1.31 -11.50
N SER A 180 30.71 -1.71 -12.15
CA SER A 180 31.38 -0.87 -13.16
C SER A 180 30.51 -0.65 -14.40
N LEU A 181 29.78 -1.67 -14.85
CA LEU A 181 28.79 -1.54 -15.92
C LEU A 181 27.68 -0.57 -15.50
N LEU A 182 27.09 -0.74 -14.32
CA LEU A 182 26.00 0.12 -13.84
C LEU A 182 26.42 1.59 -13.74
N LYS A 183 27.63 1.86 -13.24
CA LYS A 183 28.20 3.23 -13.18
C LYS A 183 28.51 3.84 -14.55
N SER A 184 28.68 3.03 -15.58
CA SER A 184 28.96 3.51 -16.94
C SER A 184 27.70 3.91 -17.70
N LEU A 185 26.53 3.50 -17.23
CA LEU A 185 25.25 3.85 -17.84
C LEU A 185 24.89 5.31 -17.53
N PRO A 186 24.36 6.06 -18.50
CA PRO A 186 23.94 7.43 -18.25
C PRO A 186 22.72 7.47 -17.33
N LEU A 187 22.59 8.54 -16.53
CA LEU A 187 21.43 8.75 -15.65
C LEU A 187 20.09 8.79 -16.39
N LYS A 188 20.11 9.08 -17.70
CA LYS A 188 18.93 8.99 -18.57
C LYS A 188 18.40 7.56 -18.69
N HIS A 189 19.27 6.55 -18.64
CA HIS A 189 18.90 5.14 -18.84
C HIS A 189 18.78 4.38 -17.51
N LEU A 190 19.52 4.80 -16.47
CA LEU A 190 19.49 4.20 -15.15
C LEU A 190 19.47 5.30 -14.08
N ASN A 191 18.36 5.40 -13.37
CA ASN A 191 18.10 6.41 -12.33
C ASN A 191 17.37 5.78 -11.15
N LYS A 192 17.11 6.59 -10.12
CA LYS A 192 16.39 6.16 -8.90
C LYS A 192 15.00 5.58 -9.19
N ASP A 193 14.34 6.05 -10.25
CA ASP A 193 12.98 5.65 -10.60
C ASP A 193 12.92 4.37 -11.45
N THR A 194 14.09 3.85 -11.84
CA THR A 194 14.21 2.64 -12.66
C THR A 194 13.77 1.40 -11.87
N ARG A 195 12.90 0.60 -12.49
CA ARG A 195 12.33 -0.62 -11.87
C ARG A 195 13.06 -1.87 -12.34
N LEU A 196 13.18 -2.87 -11.47
CA LEU A 196 13.78 -4.16 -11.82
C LEU A 196 13.04 -4.89 -12.95
N GLU A 197 11.74 -4.66 -13.08
CA GLU A 197 10.92 -5.27 -14.12
C GLU A 197 11.10 -4.62 -15.49
N SER A 198 11.63 -3.38 -15.54
CA SER A 198 11.79 -2.56 -16.75
C SER A 198 13.20 -1.98 -16.82
N LEU A 199 14.17 -2.87 -17.00
CA LEU A 199 15.58 -2.51 -17.12
C LEU A 199 15.93 -2.03 -18.55
N PRO A 200 16.94 -1.16 -18.71
CA PRO A 200 17.35 -0.65 -20.01
C PRO A 200 17.99 -1.75 -20.88
N ASN A 201 17.79 -1.64 -22.20
CA ASN A 201 18.33 -2.61 -23.17
C ASN A 201 19.86 -2.72 -23.12
N ASP A 202 20.56 -1.62 -22.88
CA ASP A 202 22.03 -1.60 -22.75
C ASP A 202 22.52 -2.52 -21.64
N LEU A 203 21.75 -2.66 -20.55
CA LEU A 203 22.06 -3.55 -19.45
C LEU A 203 21.66 -5.00 -19.78
N LEU A 204 20.48 -5.21 -20.37
CA LEU A 204 19.96 -6.54 -20.71
C LEU A 204 20.76 -7.25 -21.81
N THR A 205 21.45 -6.49 -22.66
CA THR A 205 22.25 -7.00 -23.78
C THR A 205 23.72 -7.25 -23.40
N ASP A 206 24.14 -6.89 -22.19
CA ASP A 206 25.51 -7.11 -21.72
C ASP A 206 25.65 -8.47 -21.02
N VAL A 207 26.66 -9.25 -21.41
CA VAL A 207 26.99 -10.54 -20.78
C VAL A 207 27.25 -10.39 -19.28
N ARG A 208 27.71 -9.21 -18.85
CA ARG A 208 28.04 -8.93 -17.46
C ARG A 208 26.85 -9.09 -16.53
N PHE A 209 25.67 -8.74 -17.02
CA PHE A 209 24.40 -8.78 -16.31
C PHE A 209 23.97 -10.22 -15.98
N ILE A 210 24.23 -11.19 -16.88
CA ILE A 210 23.76 -12.57 -16.73
C ILE A 210 24.73 -13.49 -15.96
N SER A 211 25.96 -13.06 -15.65
CA SER A 211 26.94 -13.95 -15.00
C SER A 211 26.81 -14.06 -13.48
N LEU A 212 25.92 -13.29 -12.85
CA LEU A 212 25.63 -13.42 -11.42
C LEU A 212 24.29 -14.13 -11.21
N PRO A 213 24.15 -14.91 -10.11
CA PRO A 213 22.85 -15.47 -9.73
C PRO A 213 21.81 -14.36 -9.57
N PRO A 214 20.53 -14.58 -9.98
CA PRO A 214 19.49 -13.55 -9.98
C PRO A 214 19.38 -12.79 -8.65
N LYS A 215 19.30 -13.49 -7.52
CA LYS A 215 19.20 -12.86 -6.20
C LYS A 215 20.35 -11.90 -5.91
N ALA A 216 21.60 -12.35 -6.07
CA ALA A 216 22.77 -11.53 -5.79
C ALA A 216 22.93 -10.36 -6.78
N ARG A 217 22.44 -10.52 -8.01
CA ARG A 217 22.41 -9.48 -9.04
C ARG A 217 21.37 -8.42 -8.67
N ASP A 218 20.16 -8.85 -8.33
CA ASP A 218 19.02 -7.98 -8.04
C ASP A 218 19.27 -7.17 -6.76
N ASP A 219 19.81 -7.79 -5.70
CA ASP A 219 20.24 -7.09 -4.48
C ASP A 219 21.26 -5.95 -4.78
N LEU A 220 22.19 -6.19 -5.71
CA LEU A 220 23.19 -5.18 -6.11
C LEU A 220 22.58 -4.07 -6.98
N LEU A 221 21.63 -4.40 -7.83
CA LEU A 221 20.90 -3.43 -8.65
C LEU A 221 20.07 -2.51 -7.77
N GLU A 222 19.28 -3.05 -6.85
CA GLU A 222 18.48 -2.27 -5.91
C GLU A 222 19.35 -1.34 -5.05
N ALA A 223 20.46 -1.87 -4.50
CA ALA A 223 21.41 -1.08 -3.74
C ALA A 223 22.04 0.04 -4.58
N HIS A 224 22.31 -0.19 -5.86
CA HIS A 224 22.84 0.85 -6.73
C HIS A 224 21.78 1.89 -7.09
N ILE A 225 20.60 1.46 -7.54
CA ILE A 225 19.47 2.33 -7.94
C ILE A 225 19.08 3.27 -6.79
N SER A 226 19.01 2.75 -5.56
CA SER A 226 18.70 3.58 -4.38
C SER A 226 19.73 4.68 -4.08
N THR A 227 20.96 4.56 -4.59
CA THR A 227 22.02 5.59 -4.44
C THR A 227 22.04 6.62 -5.57
N LEU A 228 21.27 6.40 -6.65
CA LEU A 228 21.27 7.29 -7.81
C LEU A 228 20.38 8.52 -7.60
N ALA A 229 20.66 9.56 -8.39
CA ALA A 229 19.79 10.72 -8.51
C ALA A 229 18.46 10.35 -9.19
N PRO A 230 17.37 11.12 -8.94
CA PRO A 230 16.15 11.00 -9.72
C PRO A 230 16.44 11.23 -11.22
N ALA A 231 15.53 10.78 -12.08
CA ALA A 231 15.64 11.02 -13.51
C ALA A 231 15.87 12.52 -13.77
N PRO A 232 16.83 12.90 -14.64
CA PRO A 232 16.99 14.30 -15.01
C PRO A 232 15.68 14.81 -15.63
N ASP A 233 15.25 16.01 -15.22
CA ASP A 233 14.04 16.65 -15.77
C ASP A 233 14.18 16.70 -17.29
N GLU A 234 13.39 15.89 -17.99
CA GLU A 234 13.41 15.82 -19.45
C GLU A 234 12.73 17.07 -20.03
N GLU A 235 13.40 18.20 -20.00
CA GLU A 235 12.94 19.43 -20.66
C GLU A 235 12.91 19.31 -22.20
N GLU A 236 13.47 18.23 -22.79
CA GLU A 236 13.78 18.20 -24.23
C GLU A 236 13.03 17.16 -25.09
N ALA A 237 12.18 16.27 -24.55
CA ALA A 237 11.68 15.14 -25.39
C ALA A 237 10.17 14.81 -25.35
N ALA A 238 9.32 15.59 -24.67
CA ALA A 238 7.88 15.42 -24.80
C ALA A 238 7.33 16.36 -25.88
N THR A 239 6.64 15.79 -26.88
CA THR A 239 5.77 16.55 -27.79
C THR A 239 4.77 17.40 -26.99
N GLU A 240 4.29 18.50 -27.57
CA GLU A 240 3.37 19.44 -26.88
C GLU A 240 2.11 18.72 -26.36
N GLU A 241 1.66 17.68 -27.07
CA GLU A 241 0.56 16.78 -26.66
C GLU A 241 0.90 15.92 -25.44
N GLU A 242 2.10 15.32 -25.38
CA GLU A 242 2.55 14.52 -24.23
C GLU A 242 2.74 15.39 -22.98
N ARG A 243 3.22 16.63 -23.14
CA ARG A 243 3.31 17.59 -22.03
C ARG A 243 1.93 17.94 -21.50
N ALA A 244 0.97 18.23 -22.38
CA ALA A 244 -0.40 18.53 -21.99
C ALA A 244 -1.08 17.34 -21.30
N GLU A 245 -0.81 16.10 -21.73
CA GLU A 245 -1.33 14.91 -21.07
C GLU A 245 -0.68 14.68 -19.70
N GLN A 246 0.63 14.88 -19.58
CA GLN A 246 1.33 14.81 -18.30
C GLN A 246 0.82 15.87 -17.32
N GLU A 247 0.63 17.11 -17.78
CA GLU A 247 0.10 18.19 -16.96
C GLU A 247 -1.33 17.91 -16.50
N LYS A 248 -2.19 17.38 -17.38
CA LYS A 248 -3.53 16.91 -17.01
C LYS A 248 -3.47 15.83 -15.94
N ARG A 249 -2.64 14.79 -16.12
CA ARG A 249 -2.46 13.72 -15.13
C ARG A 249 -1.93 14.26 -13.80
N ALA A 250 -1.00 15.21 -13.82
CA ALA A 250 -0.48 15.85 -12.62
C ALA A 250 -1.54 16.69 -11.91
N ASN A 251 -2.36 17.44 -12.67
CA ASN A 251 -3.45 18.23 -12.13
C ASN A 251 -4.56 17.35 -11.54
N GLU A 252 -4.91 16.25 -12.21
CA GLU A 252 -5.83 15.24 -11.68
C GLU A 252 -5.31 14.63 -10.37
N ARG A 253 -4.04 14.25 -10.32
CA ARG A 253 -3.41 13.75 -9.07
C ARG A 253 -3.50 14.78 -7.96
N ARG A 254 -3.12 16.03 -8.22
CA ARG A 254 -3.22 17.13 -7.25
C ARG A 254 -4.64 17.33 -6.75
N ARG A 255 -5.63 17.31 -7.65
CA ARG A 255 -7.05 17.42 -7.31
C ARG A 255 -7.48 16.28 -6.40
N ARG A 256 -7.10 15.03 -6.71
CA ARG A 256 -7.44 13.85 -5.91
C ARG A 256 -6.78 13.89 -4.53
N GLU A 257 -5.50 14.25 -4.45
CA GLU A 257 -4.78 14.39 -3.19
C GLU A 257 -5.36 15.51 -2.32
N GLN A 258 -5.75 16.63 -2.93
CA GLN A 258 -6.42 17.71 -2.22
C GLN A 258 -7.78 17.25 -1.67
N ALA A 259 -8.58 16.53 -2.45
CA ALA A 259 -9.85 15.96 -2.00
C ALA A 259 -9.66 14.98 -0.83
N LEU A 260 -8.58 14.20 -0.83
CA LEU A 260 -8.24 13.32 0.29
C LEU A 260 -7.90 14.13 1.55
N ARG A 261 -7.07 15.17 1.43
CA ARG A 261 -6.69 16.05 2.56
C ARG A 261 -7.89 16.77 3.16
N GLU A 262 -8.79 17.27 2.33
CA GLU A 262 -10.02 17.94 2.79
C GLU A 262 -10.94 16.96 3.53
N ARG A 263 -11.04 15.70 3.06
CA ARG A 263 -11.75 14.63 3.77
C ARG A 263 -11.10 14.31 5.12
N GLU A 264 -9.78 14.19 5.18
CA GLU A 264 -9.05 13.93 6.43
C GLU A 264 -9.28 15.05 7.46
N GLN A 265 -9.26 16.31 7.02
CA GLN A 265 -9.53 17.47 7.89
C GLN A 265 -10.95 17.42 8.48
N LYS A 266 -11.97 17.15 7.65
CA LYS A 266 -13.35 17.01 8.11
C LYS A 266 -13.51 15.88 9.13
N VAL A 267 -12.86 14.74 8.90
CA VAL A 267 -12.89 13.60 9.83
C VAL A 267 -12.24 13.94 11.17
N GLU A 268 -11.11 14.65 11.18
CA GLU A 268 -10.44 15.06 12.42
C GLU A 268 -11.28 16.10 13.18
N GLU A 269 -11.95 17.02 12.48
CA GLU A 269 -12.86 17.98 13.10
C GLU A 269 -14.08 17.30 13.73
N GLU A 270 -14.69 16.33 13.04
CA GLU A 270 -15.77 15.51 13.61
C GLU A 270 -15.30 14.72 14.83
N LYS A 271 -14.12 14.12 14.76
CA LYS A 271 -13.53 13.36 15.87
C LYS A 271 -13.29 14.26 17.08
N ARG A 272 -12.74 15.45 16.87
CA ARG A 272 -12.54 16.46 17.91
C ARG A 272 -13.87 16.91 18.52
N LYS A 273 -14.93 17.06 17.71
CA LYS A 273 -16.27 17.39 18.20
C LYS A 273 -16.83 16.25 19.06
N ARG A 274 -16.79 15.00 18.57
CA ARG A 274 -17.21 13.81 19.33
C ARG A 274 -16.43 13.64 20.63
N GLU A 275 -15.12 13.88 20.61
CA GLU A 275 -14.29 13.80 21.81
C GLU A 275 -14.69 14.86 22.86
N ARG A 276 -14.96 16.10 22.43
CA ARG A 276 -15.48 17.15 23.31
C ARG A 276 -16.85 16.78 23.89
N GLU A 277 -17.75 16.24 23.09
CA GLU A 277 -19.06 15.76 23.53
C GLU A 277 -18.94 14.62 24.55
N LEU A 278 -18.03 13.66 24.31
CA LEU A 278 -17.74 12.58 25.25
C LEU A 278 -17.11 13.09 26.55
N ALA A 279 -16.19 14.04 26.48
CA ALA A 279 -15.56 14.65 27.65
C ALA A 279 -16.59 15.42 28.49
N PHE A 280 -17.47 16.20 27.83
CA PHE A 280 -18.57 16.90 28.48
C PHE A 280 -19.56 15.92 29.12
N GLY A 281 -19.94 14.85 28.40
CA GLY A 281 -20.80 13.79 28.93
C GLY A 281 -20.20 13.09 30.15
N ARG A 282 -18.91 12.73 30.11
CA ARG A 282 -18.19 12.16 31.27
C ARG A 282 -18.14 13.11 32.45
N GLY A 283 -17.91 14.41 32.20
CA GLY A 283 -17.94 15.44 33.25
C GLY A 283 -19.29 15.52 33.93
N ARG A 284 -20.38 15.59 33.14
CA ARG A 284 -21.76 15.64 33.65
C ARG A 284 -22.14 14.40 34.46
N LEU A 285 -21.71 13.21 34.03
CA LEU A 285 -21.93 11.97 34.79
C LEU A 285 -21.18 12.00 36.12
N GLY A 286 -19.93 12.46 36.15
CA GLY A 286 -19.16 12.57 37.40
C GLY A 286 -19.67 13.65 38.36
N GLU A 287 -20.36 14.68 37.87
CA GLU A 287 -21.12 15.63 38.70
C GLU A 287 -22.37 14.98 39.30
N ALA A 288 -23.17 14.33 38.47
CA ALA A 288 -24.37 13.61 38.91
C ALA A 288 -24.04 12.49 39.93
N GLU A 289 -22.93 11.77 39.74
CA GLU A 289 -22.45 10.75 40.69
C GLU A 289 -22.09 11.38 42.06
N ARG A 290 -21.42 12.54 42.07
CA ARG A 290 -21.07 13.26 43.31
C ARG A 290 -22.31 13.77 44.02
N GLU A 291 -23.28 14.30 43.28
CA GLU A 291 -24.56 14.74 43.85
C GLU A 291 -25.34 13.55 44.43
N LEU A 292 -25.36 12.42 43.74
CA LEU A 292 -25.99 11.18 44.22
C LEU A 292 -25.28 10.64 45.46
N GLU A 293 -23.95 10.68 45.52
CA GLU A 293 -23.19 10.29 46.71
C GLU A 293 -23.50 11.20 47.91
N MET A 294 -23.60 12.51 47.69
CA MET A 294 -23.98 13.46 48.73
C MET A 294 -25.42 13.20 49.21
N ALA A 295 -26.37 12.98 48.30
CA ALA A 295 -27.75 12.66 48.63
C ALA A 295 -27.86 11.34 49.42
N MET A 296 -27.08 10.31 49.06
CA MET A 296 -27.01 9.04 49.81
C MET A 296 -26.44 9.20 51.21
N LYS A 297 -25.44 10.07 51.40
CA LYS A 297 -24.87 10.39 52.73
C LYS A 297 -25.90 11.08 53.63
N VAL A 298 -26.65 12.03 53.08
CA VAL A 298 -27.73 12.73 53.83
C VAL A 298 -28.86 11.77 54.20
N GLY A 299 -29.25 10.86 53.29
CA GLY A 299 -30.25 9.82 53.56
C GLY A 299 -29.87 8.87 54.71
N ARG A 300 -28.60 8.44 54.81
CA ARG A 300 -28.13 7.61 55.94
C ARG A 300 -28.03 8.39 57.26
N SER A 301 -27.72 9.68 57.20
CA SER A 301 -27.69 10.53 58.39
C SER A 301 -29.09 10.79 58.94
N GLY A 302 -30.08 11.03 58.07
CA GLY A 302 -31.49 11.18 58.47
C GLY A 302 -32.07 9.90 59.06
N LEU A 303 -31.77 8.74 58.46
CA LEU A 303 -32.17 7.43 59.00
C LEU A 303 -31.50 7.13 60.36
N ARG A 304 -30.23 7.51 60.54
CA ARG A 304 -29.55 7.39 61.84
C ARG A 304 -30.20 8.29 62.90
N ALA A 305 -30.51 9.53 62.57
CA ALA A 305 -31.19 10.44 63.49
C ALA A 305 -32.56 9.88 63.93
N GLN A 306 -33.35 9.32 63.02
CA GLN A 306 -34.63 8.67 63.36
C GLN A 306 -34.46 7.39 64.21
N ILE A 307 -33.41 6.61 63.98
CA ILE A 307 -33.10 5.43 64.79
C ILE A 307 -32.63 5.83 66.19
N ASP A 308 -31.84 6.89 66.31
CA ASP A 308 -31.36 7.40 67.59
C ASP A 308 -32.53 8.05 68.38
N GLU A 309 -33.42 8.78 67.71
CA GLU A 309 -34.66 9.33 68.29
C GLU A 309 -35.66 8.22 68.70
N ALA A 310 -35.74 7.11 67.96
CA ALA A 310 -36.55 5.94 68.33
C ALA A 310 -35.97 5.21 69.56
N LYS A 311 -34.65 5.13 69.69
CA LYS A 311 -33.98 4.53 70.86
C LYS A 311 -34.09 5.39 72.11
N GLU A 312 -34.06 6.71 71.97
CA GLU A 312 -34.32 7.63 73.09
C GLU A 312 -35.76 7.47 73.59
N ASN A 313 -36.74 7.28 72.70
CA ASN A 313 -38.14 7.02 73.08
C ASN A 313 -38.41 5.62 73.67
N GLU A 314 -37.63 4.60 73.32
CA GLU A 314 -37.72 3.26 73.96
C GLU A 314 -37.03 3.19 75.34
N GLY A 315 -36.16 4.15 75.67
CA GLY A 315 -35.47 4.23 76.96
C GLY A 315 -36.26 4.93 78.08
N GLU A 316 -37.41 5.54 77.77
CA GLU A 316 -38.27 6.29 78.71
C GLU A 316 -39.53 5.53 79.17
N GLN A 317 -39.63 4.21 78.97
CA GLN A 317 -40.73 3.37 79.49
C GLN A 317 -40.36 2.51 80.70
#